data_AF-A0A924XRQ9-F1
#
_entry.id   AF-A0A924XRQ9-F1
#
_cell.length_a   1.000
_cell.length_b   1.000
_cell.length_c   1.000
_cell.angle_alpha   90.00
_cell.angle_beta   90.00
_cell.angle_gamma   90.00
#
_symmetry.space_group_name_H-M   'P 1'
#
loop_
_entity.id
_entity.type
_entity.pdbx_description
1 polymer ?
#
loop_
_entity_poly.entity_id
_entity_poly.type
_entity_poly.pdbx_seq_one_letter_code
_entity_poly.pdbx_strand_id
1 'polypeptide(L)' 'MLTRRLVIAGAAALPLPAIGQSRTKVRIAGGGIALYGYMPFFVALGQNLFPKHGIEPEVAQFPGGARAMQALL' A
#
# COMPACT_ATOMS: atom_id res chain seq x y z
N MET A 1 -18.61 26.79 52.21
CA MET A 1 -19.11 25.70 51.35
C MET A 1 -18.63 25.98 49.93
N LEU A 2 -17.52 25.37 49.50
CA LEU A 2 -16.90 25.63 48.19
C LEU A 2 -17.63 24.85 47.09
N THR A 3 -18.30 25.56 46.19
CA THR A 3 -19.00 25.00 45.03
C THR A 3 -18.00 24.65 43.93
N ARG A 4 -17.67 23.36 43.81
CA ARG A 4 -16.75 22.83 42.80
C ARG A 4 -17.49 22.68 41.46
N ARG A 5 -17.37 23.67 40.57
CA ARG A 5 -17.85 23.57 39.18
C ARG A 5 -16.85 22.79 38.34
N LEU A 6 -17.19 21.54 38.01
CA LEU A 6 -16.49 20.73 37.02
C LEU A 6 -16.99 21.13 35.62
N VAL A 7 -16.13 21.77 34.84
CA VAL A 7 -16.34 22.00 33.41
C VAL A 7 -15.74 20.80 32.67
N ILE A 8 -16.61 19.93 32.15
CA ILE A 8 -16.22 18.86 31.22
C ILE A 8 -16.20 19.49 29.83
N ALA A 9 -15.02 19.92 29.37
CA ALA A 9 -14.80 20.28 27.97
C ALA A 9 -14.47 19.00 27.18
N GLY A 10 -15.52 18.26 26.80
CA GLY A 10 -15.41 17.13 25.89
C GLY A 10 -15.35 17.62 24.44
N ALA A 11 -14.14 17.90 23.94
CA ALA A 11 -13.94 18.09 22.51
C ALA A 11 -14.13 16.75 21.81
N ALA A 12 -15.30 16.55 21.17
CA ALA A 12 -15.56 15.40 20.33
C ALA A 12 -14.61 15.42 19.13
N ALA A 13 -13.60 14.54 19.15
CA ALA A 13 -12.78 14.26 17.99
C ALA A 13 -13.65 13.53 16.95
N LEU A 14 -14.28 14.28 16.05
CA LEU A 14 -14.98 13.70 14.90
C LEU A 14 -13.93 13.06 13.99
N PRO A 15 -14.06 11.77 13.62
CA PRO A 15 -13.16 11.16 12.66
C PRO A 15 -13.38 11.83 11.30
N LEU A 16 -12.45 12.69 10.91
CA LEU A 16 -12.42 13.23 9.55
C LEU A 16 -12.19 12.06 8.59
N PRO A 17 -12.96 11.93 7.50
CA PRO A 17 -12.69 10.92 6.50
C PRO A 17 -11.29 11.16 5.97
N ALA A 18 -10.41 10.16 6.10
CA ALA A 18 -9.10 10.21 5.50
C ALA A 18 -9.32 10.28 3.97
N ILE A 19 -9.10 11.46 3.40
CA ILE A 19 -9.02 11.63 1.95
C ILE A 19 -7.77 10.86 1.53
N GLY A 20 -7.97 9.61 1.08
CA GLY A 20 -6.87 8.76 0.65
C GLY A 20 -6.10 9.45 -0.46
N GLN A 21 -4.77 9.55 -0.32
CA GLN A 21 -3.92 10.00 -1.41
C GLN A 21 -4.20 9.12 -2.64
N SER A 22 -4.50 9.76 -3.76
CA SER A 22 -4.59 9.08 -5.05
C SER A 22 -3.30 8.30 -5.29
N ARG A 23 -3.43 7.01 -5.57
CA ARG A 23 -2.29 6.13 -5.87
C ARG A 23 -2.15 5.94 -7.37
N THR A 24 -0.92 5.90 -7.83
CA THR A 24 -0.59 5.56 -9.21
C THR A 24 -0.66 4.05 -9.37
N LYS A 25 -1.54 3.59 -10.26
CA LYS A 25 -1.59 2.19 -10.65
C LYS A 25 -0.39 1.84 -11.52
N VAL A 26 0.35 0.81 -11.13
CA VAL A 26 1.55 0.36 -11.85
C VAL A 26 1.44 -1.13 -12.14
N ARG A 27 1.48 -1.50 -13.43
CA ARG A 27 1.50 -2.90 -13.86
C ARG A 27 2.92 -3.44 -13.79
N ILE A 28 3.10 -4.59 -13.13
CA ILE A 28 4.40 -5.24 -12.95
C ILE A 28 4.28 -6.69 -13.42
N ALA A 29 5.13 -7.09 -14.36
CA ALA A 29 5.21 -8.47 -14.84
C ALA A 29 6.51 -9.13 -14.38
N GLY A 30 6.39 -10.19 -13.58
CA GLY A 30 7.52 -11.01 -13.14
C GLY A 30 7.70 -12.24 -14.03
N GLY A 31 8.93 -12.47 -14.50
CA GLY A 31 9.28 -13.62 -15.32
C GLY A 31 10.04 -14.68 -14.51
N GLY A 32 9.36 -15.75 -14.12
CA GLY A 32 9.88 -16.79 -13.25
C GLY A 32 9.14 -16.80 -11.91
N ILE A 33 8.53 -17.94 -11.60
CA ILE A 33 7.74 -18.10 -10.36
C ILE A 33 8.70 -18.09 -9.17
N ALA A 34 8.55 -17.12 -8.27
CA ALA A 34 9.17 -17.09 -6.94
C ALA A 34 10.70 -17.36 -6.89
N LEU A 35 11.44 -16.90 -7.90
CA LEU A 35 12.91 -16.97 -7.88
C LEU A 35 13.46 -16.15 -6.73
N TYR A 36 14.50 -16.66 -6.05
CA TYR A 36 15.20 -15.95 -4.97
C TYR A 36 15.69 -14.56 -5.39
N GLY A 37 16.03 -14.38 -6.67
CA GLY A 37 16.42 -13.08 -7.24
C GLY A 37 15.33 -11.99 -7.13
N TYR A 38 14.06 -12.37 -6.95
CA TYR A 38 12.95 -11.45 -6.74
C TYR A 38 12.51 -11.33 -5.27
N MET A 39 13.22 -11.94 -4.32
CA MET A 39 12.86 -11.82 -2.89
C MET A 39 12.66 -10.38 -2.42
N PRO A 40 13.54 -9.40 -2.75
CA PRO A 40 13.34 -8.02 -2.30
C PRO A 40 12.00 -7.44 -2.77
N PHE A 41 11.57 -7.78 -3.98
CA PHE A 41 10.29 -7.36 -4.54
C PHE A 41 9.11 -7.96 -3.76
N PHE A 42 9.14 -9.25 -3.45
CA PHE A 42 8.09 -9.90 -2.66
C PHE A 42 8.05 -9.42 -1.21
N VAL A 43 9.21 -9.13 -0.61
CA VAL A 43 9.29 -8.50 0.72
C VAL A 43 8.65 -7.11 0.69
N ALA A 44 8.94 -6.31 -0.34
CA ALA A 44 8.34 -4.97 -0.50
C ALA A 44 6.82 -5.03 -0.68
N LEU A 45 6.31 -6.00 -1.45
CA LEU A 45 4.87 -6.27 -1.58
C LEU A 45 4.26 -6.63 -0.23
N GLY A 46 4.83 -7.61 0.48
CA GLY A 46 4.29 -8.08 1.77
C GLY A 46 4.33 -7.02 2.87
N GLN A 47 5.32 -6.13 2.85
CA GLN A 47 5.43 -5.01 3.80
C GLN A 47 4.61 -3.78 3.42
N ASN A 48 3.78 -3.87 2.36
CA ASN A 48 2.98 -2.77 1.83
C ASN A 48 3.84 -1.51 1.56
N LEU A 49 5.04 -1.68 1.01
CA LEU A 49 5.92 -0.54 0.72
C LEU A 49 5.40 0.29 -0.46
N PHE A 50 4.86 -0.35 -1.51
CA PHE A 50 4.33 0.38 -2.67
C PHE A 50 3.20 1.36 -2.30
N PRO A 51 2.15 0.96 -1.55
CA PRO A 51 1.10 1.89 -1.12
C PRO A 51 1.62 3.07 -0.27
N LYS A 52 2.68 2.87 0.52
CA LYS A 52 3.32 3.94 1.32
C LYS A 52 4.01 4.99 0.44
N HIS A 53 4.37 4.61 -0.77
CA HIS A 53 4.96 5.51 -1.78
C HIS A 53 3.94 5.96 -2.83
N GLY A 54 2.64 5.79 -2.57
CA GLY A 54 1.59 6.21 -3.50
C GLY A 54 1.47 5.32 -4.73
N ILE A 55 1.98 4.09 -4.69
CA ILE A 55 1.91 3.12 -5.79
C ILE A 55 0.90 2.02 -5.45
N GLU A 56 0.03 1.70 -6.39
CA GLU A 56 -0.87 0.55 -6.35
C GLU A 56 -0.37 -0.50 -7.37
N PRO A 57 0.39 -1.51 -6.94
CA PRO A 57 0.99 -2.48 -7.84
C PRO A 57 -0.03 -3.55 -8.28
N GLU A 58 -0.14 -3.76 -9.58
CA GLU A 58 -0.85 -4.89 -10.20
C GLU A 58 0.18 -5.89 -10.72
N VAL A 59 0.31 -7.03 -10.03
CA VAL A 59 1.41 -7.97 -10.26
C VAL A 59 0.92 -9.21 -11.03
N ALA A 60 1.52 -9.47 -12.18
CA ALA A 60 1.31 -10.67 -12.98
C ALA A 60 2.58 -11.53 -13.01
N GLN A 61 2.43 -12.84 -12.78
CA GLN A 61 3.55 -13.79 -12.78
C GLN A 61 3.48 -14.68 -14.02
N PHE A 62 4.62 -14.84 -14.68
CA PHE A 62 4.78 -15.66 -15.88
C PHE A 62 5.82 -16.76 -15.65
N PRO A 63 5.75 -17.89 -16.37
CA PRO A 63 6.74 -18.95 -16.27
C PRO A 63 8.18 -18.52 -16.65
N GLY A 64 8.34 -17.42 -17.40
CA GLY A 64 9.65 -16.91 -17.78
C GLY A 64 9.63 -15.46 -18.28
N GLY A 65 10.82 -14.86 -18.37
CA GLY A 65 11.02 -13.44 -18.70
C GLY A 65 10.45 -13.01 -20.05
N ALA A 66 10.57 -13.85 -21.09
CA ALA A 66 10.07 -13.51 -22.43
C ALA A 66 8.54 -13.25 -22.43
N ARG A 67 7.78 -14.08 -21.72
CA ARG A 67 6.32 -13.91 -21.59
C ARG A 67 5.97 -12.70 -20.72
N ALA A 68 6.74 -12.44 -19.66
CA ALA A 68 6.56 -11.25 -18.85
C ALA A 68 6.79 -9.96 -19.64
N MET A 69 7.84 -9.91 -20.48
CA MET A 69 8.11 -8.77 -21.36
C MET A 69 7.02 -8.57 -22.40
N GLN A 70 6.58 -9.66 -23.04
CA GLN A 70 5.47 -9.60 -24.01
C GLN A 70 4.16 -9.07 -23.38
N ALA A 71 3.94 -9.25 -22.08
CA ALA A 71 2.74 -8.77 -21.39
C ALA A 71 2.78 -7.27 -21.01
N LEU A 72 3.97 -6.66 -21.05
CA LEU A 72 4.19 -5.23 -20.76
C LEU A 72 4.26 -4.36 -22.01
N LEU A 73 4.61 -4.94 -23.15
CA LEU A 73 4.54 -4.30 -24.47
C LEU A 73 3.07 -4.21 -24.94
#